data_AF-A0A2W2EGV8-F1
#
_entry.id   AF-A0A2W2EGV8-F1
#
_cell.length_a   1.000
_cell.length_b   1.000
_cell.length_c   1.000
_cell.angle_alpha   90.00
_cell.angle_beta   90.00
_cell.angle_gamma   90.00
#
_symmetry.space_group_name_H-M   'P 1'
#
loop_
_entity.id
_entity.type
_entity.pdbx_description
1 polymer ?
#
loop_
_entity_poly.entity_id
_entity_poly.type
_entity_poly.pdbx_seq_one_letter_code
_entity_poly.pdbx_strand_id
1 'polypeptide(L)'
;MLRAGLGAAGVPLTWLVDTDRPTVVKKRISVGGHTLLRLDEGLEPRPNPATAGTTLVAAAQAAIETADAVVISDYDHGTLGNPEQMFGGVGDMVLVVDARHPHQYAGLRPTAVTPNYAEAVTALGLTALDDGAQRLEQLRDKGPDLLGRTGAGCVVVTLASLGAMVFEPNRRPYHSRAPQRVPGESIGAGDAFAAAFVLALASGADPPVATELATQAATTAVAASAGTAVVDRASLMARWHQPSKLLTPDDLGQWVAATRRAGCRIVFTNGCFDLLHEGHVTFLSQARALGEVLLVAVNDDASVRALKGAQRPVVPLDGRLRMLSALSCVDGVFGFAATTATELIRRVRPDIYAKGGDYRDSRLPESAVLAELGIEVRVLDYLPERSTTSIIDRVRALG
;
A
#
# COMPACT_ATOMS: atom_id res chain seq x y z
N MET A 1 -4.01 31.58 -14.86
CA MET A 1 -3.78 30.80 -13.63
C MET A 1 -3.00 29.50 -13.89
N LEU A 2 -3.45 28.63 -14.81
CA LEU A 2 -2.78 27.36 -15.12
C LEU A 2 -1.30 27.52 -15.52
N ARG A 3 -0.99 28.37 -16.50
CA ARG A 3 0.41 28.65 -16.93
C ARG A 3 1.32 29.07 -15.78
N ALA A 4 0.83 29.94 -14.89
CA ALA A 4 1.58 30.38 -13.71
C ALA A 4 1.80 29.24 -12.71
N GLY A 5 0.78 28.39 -12.48
CA GLY A 5 0.89 27.22 -11.61
C GLY A 5 1.90 26.18 -12.13
N LEU A 6 1.84 25.87 -13.43
CA LEU A 6 2.79 24.97 -14.08
C LEU A 6 4.23 25.51 -14.01
N GLY A 7 4.43 26.80 -14.30
CA GLY A 7 5.73 27.45 -14.19
C GLY A 7 6.28 27.44 -12.77
N ALA A 8 5.45 27.69 -11.75
CA ALA A 8 5.85 27.62 -10.35
C ALA A 8 6.23 26.18 -9.91
N ALA A 9 5.64 25.16 -10.53
CA ALA A 9 5.96 23.76 -10.31
C ALA A 9 7.18 23.27 -11.13
N GLY A 10 7.80 24.14 -11.93
CA GLY A 10 8.94 23.78 -12.79
C GLY A 10 8.57 22.95 -14.02
N VAL A 11 7.30 22.90 -14.41
CA VAL A 11 6.85 22.18 -15.61
C VAL A 11 7.10 23.07 -16.85
N PRO A 12 7.88 22.60 -17.85
CA PRO A 12 8.10 23.36 -19.08
C PRO A 12 6.79 23.65 -19.82
N LEU A 13 6.63 24.89 -20.29
CA LEU A 13 5.45 25.31 -21.04
C LEU A 13 5.62 25.21 -22.56
N THR A 14 6.76 24.70 -23.04
CA THR A 14 7.17 24.68 -24.45
C THR A 14 6.11 24.03 -25.36
N TRP A 15 5.51 22.94 -24.90
CA TRP A 15 4.55 22.15 -25.67
C TRP A 15 3.10 22.41 -25.24
N LEU A 16 2.84 23.47 -24.47
CA LEU A 16 1.50 23.83 -24.04
C LEU A 16 0.72 24.49 -25.18
N VAL A 17 -0.35 23.84 -25.62
CA VAL A 17 -1.23 24.31 -26.69
C VAL A 17 -2.36 25.17 -26.11
N ASP A 18 -2.47 26.41 -26.58
CA ASP A 18 -3.64 27.25 -26.32
C ASP A 18 -4.81 26.84 -27.21
N THR A 19 -6.01 26.91 -26.65
CA THR A 19 -7.25 26.61 -27.37
C THR A 19 -8.26 27.70 -27.04
N ASP A 20 -9.22 27.93 -27.93
CA ASP A 20 -10.33 28.85 -27.69
C ASP A 20 -11.34 28.32 -26.66
N ARG A 21 -11.11 27.12 -26.11
CA ARG A 21 -11.98 26.50 -25.12
C ARG A 21 -11.66 27.00 -23.71
N PRO A 22 -12.68 27.16 -22.85
CA PRO A 22 -12.45 27.42 -21.45
C PRO A 22 -11.64 26.28 -20.82
N THR A 23 -10.63 26.63 -20.02
CA THR A 23 -9.89 25.65 -19.23
C THR A 23 -10.85 24.93 -18.28
N VAL A 24 -10.77 23.59 -18.22
CA VAL A 24 -11.58 22.81 -17.29
C VAL A 24 -11.18 23.14 -15.85
N VAL A 25 -12.14 23.52 -15.01
CA VAL A 25 -11.92 23.85 -13.60
C VAL A 25 -12.86 23.03 -12.73
N LYS A 26 -12.31 22.28 -11.77
CA LYS A 26 -13.08 21.56 -10.75
C LYS A 26 -13.00 22.32 -9.43
N LYS A 27 -14.01 23.14 -9.12
CA LYS A 27 -14.10 23.90 -7.87
C LYS A 27 -14.74 23.04 -6.79
N ARG A 28 -14.13 22.98 -5.60
CA ARG A 28 -14.67 22.27 -4.44
C ARG A 28 -14.97 23.27 -3.34
N ILE A 29 -16.18 23.20 -2.78
CA ILE A 29 -16.59 23.99 -1.63
C ILE A 29 -16.53 23.05 -0.43
N SER A 30 -15.65 23.36 0.53
CA SER A 30 -15.38 22.49 1.68
C SER A 30 -15.55 23.24 3.00
N VAL A 31 -16.07 22.56 4.02
CA VAL A 31 -16.23 23.08 5.39
C VAL A 31 -15.72 22.03 6.38
N GLY A 32 -14.85 22.43 7.30
CA GLY A 32 -14.30 21.52 8.32
C GLY A 32 -13.54 20.32 7.76
N GLY A 33 -12.89 20.46 6.59
CA GLY A 33 -12.18 19.37 5.92
C GLY A 33 -13.07 18.41 5.14
N HIS A 34 -14.38 18.66 5.05
CA HIS A 34 -15.31 17.87 4.23
C HIS A 34 -15.72 18.65 2.99
N THR A 35 -15.63 18.00 1.81
CA THR A 35 -16.16 18.56 0.56
C THR A 35 -17.69 18.50 0.57
N LEU A 36 -18.35 19.66 0.52
CA LEU A 36 -19.81 19.79 0.47
C LEU A 36 -20.35 19.79 -0.97
N LEU A 37 -19.67 20.50 -1.87
CA LEU A 37 -20.09 20.67 -3.25
C LEU A 37 -18.89 20.63 -4.20
N ARG A 38 -19.08 20.00 -5.36
CA ARG A 38 -18.16 20.07 -6.49
C ARG A 38 -18.86 20.73 -7.67
N LEU A 39 -18.22 21.75 -8.25
CA LEU A 39 -18.66 22.46 -9.45
C LEU A 39 -17.61 22.26 -10.54
N ASP A 40 -18.01 21.62 -11.64
CA ASP A 40 -17.15 21.37 -12.79
C ASP A 40 -17.50 22.39 -13.90
N GLU A 41 -16.54 23.23 -14.28
CA GLU A 41 -16.67 24.28 -15.31
C GLU A 41 -15.80 23.96 -16.52
N GLY A 42 -16.19 24.46 -17.71
CA GLY A 42 -15.39 24.33 -18.94
C GLY A 42 -15.46 22.98 -19.65
N LEU A 43 -16.41 22.11 -19.29
CA LEU A 43 -16.59 20.80 -19.92
C LEU A 43 -17.24 20.88 -21.32
N GLU A 44 -18.06 21.91 -21.56
CA GLU A 44 -18.80 22.10 -22.81
C GLU A 44 -18.42 23.41 -23.53
N PRO A 45 -18.47 23.45 -24.88
CA PRO A 45 -18.74 22.32 -25.77
C PRO A 45 -17.57 21.33 -25.79
N ARG A 46 -17.84 20.02 -25.90
CA ARG A 46 -16.80 19.01 -26.14
C ARG A 46 -15.99 19.36 -27.41
N PRO A 47 -14.66 19.17 -27.41
CA PRO A 47 -13.83 19.50 -28.55
C PRO A 47 -14.17 18.54 -29.69
N ASN A 48 -14.19 19.04 -30.93
CA ASN A 48 -14.28 18.17 -32.08
C ASN A 48 -12.91 17.50 -32.29
N PRO A 49 -12.83 16.15 -32.21
CA PRO A 49 -11.60 15.39 -32.43
C PRO A 49 -10.87 15.76 -33.73
N ALA A 50 -11.61 16.16 -34.77
CA ALA A 50 -11.07 16.48 -36.08
C ALA A 50 -10.38 17.87 -36.16
N THR A 51 -10.79 18.86 -35.36
CA THR A 51 -10.26 20.24 -35.42
C THR A 51 -9.36 20.63 -34.26
N ALA A 52 -9.48 19.97 -33.09
CA ALA A 52 -8.53 20.13 -31.99
C ALA A 52 -7.15 19.48 -32.29
N GLY A 53 -7.06 18.71 -33.37
CA GLY A 53 -6.02 17.69 -33.58
C GLY A 53 -4.66 18.20 -34.05
N THR A 54 -4.55 19.11 -35.03
CA THR A 54 -3.26 19.29 -35.72
C THR A 54 -2.18 19.93 -34.85
N THR A 55 -2.47 21.02 -34.16
CA THR A 55 -1.49 21.69 -33.27
C THR A 55 -1.15 20.82 -32.06
N LEU A 56 -2.15 20.13 -31.50
CA LEU A 56 -1.93 19.23 -30.36
C LEU A 56 -1.14 17.97 -30.75
N VAL A 57 -1.44 17.38 -31.90
CA VAL A 57 -0.67 16.28 -32.50
C VAL A 57 0.77 16.73 -32.71
N ALA A 58 1.01 17.87 -33.34
CA ALA A 58 2.36 18.37 -33.61
C ALA A 58 3.15 18.64 -32.30
N ALA A 59 2.50 19.24 -31.30
CA ALA A 59 3.12 19.48 -30.00
C ALA A 59 3.42 18.17 -29.26
N ALA A 60 2.52 17.18 -29.31
CA ALA A 60 2.75 15.87 -28.72
C ALA A 60 3.92 15.15 -29.41
N GLN A 61 3.94 15.11 -30.74
CA GLN A 61 5.00 14.49 -31.53
C GLN A 61 6.37 15.14 -31.23
N ALA A 62 6.44 16.47 -31.21
CA ALA A 62 7.68 17.19 -30.89
C ALA A 62 8.13 16.98 -29.43
N ALA A 63 7.20 16.85 -28.47
CA ALA A 63 7.54 16.52 -27.10
C ALA A 63 8.13 15.11 -26.98
N ILE A 64 7.54 14.13 -27.68
CA ILE A 64 7.96 12.72 -27.69
C ILE A 64 9.41 12.57 -28.18
N GLU A 65 9.84 13.35 -29.18
CA GLU A 65 11.22 13.31 -29.71
C GLU A 65 12.31 13.56 -28.66
N THR A 66 11.97 14.23 -27.55
CA THR A 66 12.92 14.62 -26.50
C THR A 66 12.65 13.92 -25.16
N ALA A 67 11.66 13.04 -25.10
CA ALA A 67 11.24 12.37 -23.87
C ALA A 67 11.97 11.04 -23.69
N ASP A 68 12.13 10.61 -22.42
CA ASP A 68 12.59 9.26 -22.08
C ASP A 68 11.42 8.28 -21.85
N ALA A 69 10.24 8.82 -21.53
CA ALA A 69 9.02 8.08 -21.26
C ALA A 69 7.79 8.97 -21.51
N VAL A 70 6.65 8.34 -21.77
CA VAL A 70 5.39 9.02 -22.09
C VAL A 70 4.28 8.51 -21.18
N VAL A 71 3.52 9.46 -20.62
CA VAL A 71 2.29 9.18 -19.88
C VAL A 71 1.11 9.85 -20.58
N ILE A 72 0.07 9.08 -20.88
CA ILE A 72 -1.19 9.57 -21.41
C ILE A 72 -2.20 9.60 -20.27
N SER A 73 -2.62 10.79 -19.84
CA SER A 73 -3.66 10.99 -18.84
C SER A 73 -4.95 11.49 -19.52
N ASP A 74 -5.93 10.61 -19.67
CA ASP A 74 -7.18 10.88 -20.37
C ASP A 74 -8.40 10.84 -19.45
N TYR A 75 -8.93 12.04 -19.17
CA TYR A 75 -10.10 12.23 -18.31
C TYR A 75 -11.45 12.12 -19.04
N ASP A 76 -11.47 11.72 -20.33
CA ASP A 76 -12.63 11.72 -21.22
C ASP A 76 -13.21 13.13 -21.45
N HIS A 77 -12.32 14.08 -21.75
CA HIS A 77 -12.69 15.45 -22.12
C HIS A 77 -12.66 15.69 -23.64
N GLY A 78 -12.45 14.62 -24.42
CA GLY A 78 -12.53 14.59 -25.89
C GLY A 78 -11.30 15.13 -26.63
N THR A 79 -10.24 15.53 -25.93
CA THR A 79 -9.05 16.17 -26.52
C THR A 79 -8.12 15.20 -27.25
N LEU A 80 -8.14 13.91 -26.91
CA LEU A 80 -7.23 12.88 -27.44
C LEU A 80 -7.91 12.03 -28.51
N GLY A 81 -8.39 12.69 -29.57
CA GLY A 81 -9.28 12.10 -30.57
C GLY A 81 -8.72 10.98 -31.45
N ASN A 82 -7.40 10.96 -31.69
CA ASN A 82 -6.73 9.92 -32.46
C ASN A 82 -5.37 9.57 -31.82
N PRO A 83 -5.35 8.62 -30.86
CA PRO A 83 -4.14 8.28 -30.12
C PRO A 83 -2.99 7.80 -31.01
N GLU A 84 -3.28 7.02 -32.06
CA GLU A 84 -2.26 6.49 -32.98
C GLU A 84 -1.53 7.60 -33.73
N GLN A 85 -2.27 8.61 -34.19
CA GLN A 85 -1.68 9.78 -34.86
C GLN A 85 -0.86 10.63 -33.87
N MET A 86 -1.33 10.80 -32.64
CA MET A 86 -0.69 11.65 -31.64
C MET A 86 0.57 11.03 -31.03
N PHE A 87 0.53 9.73 -30.77
CA PHE A 87 1.52 9.02 -29.96
C PHE A 87 2.23 7.89 -30.73
N GLY A 88 2.04 7.78 -32.04
CA GLY A 88 2.70 6.75 -32.86
C GLY A 88 4.24 6.83 -32.88
N GLY A 89 4.82 7.99 -32.52
CA GLY A 89 6.27 8.19 -32.43
C GLY A 89 6.92 7.65 -31.15
N VAL A 90 6.16 7.04 -30.24
CA VAL A 90 6.68 6.59 -28.92
C VAL A 90 7.68 5.43 -29.03
N GLY A 91 7.56 4.58 -30.06
CA GLY A 91 8.49 3.47 -30.27
C GLY A 91 8.60 2.54 -29.05
N ASP A 92 9.83 2.23 -28.64
CA ASP A 92 10.13 1.31 -27.52
C ASP A 92 10.19 2.02 -26.16
N MET A 93 9.90 3.33 -26.08
CA MET A 93 9.88 4.07 -24.83
C MET A 93 8.78 3.55 -23.90
N VAL A 94 8.96 3.75 -22.59
CA VAL A 94 7.92 3.45 -21.61
C VAL A 94 6.69 4.30 -21.89
N LEU A 95 5.58 3.65 -22.22
CA LEU A 95 4.26 4.25 -22.46
C LEU A 95 3.27 3.77 -21.41
N VAL A 96 2.81 4.68 -20.54
CA VAL A 96 1.76 4.39 -19.57
C VAL A 96 0.49 5.15 -19.92
N VAL A 97 -0.65 4.45 -19.93
CA VAL A 97 -1.96 5.06 -20.18
C VAL A 97 -2.81 5.00 -18.90
N ASP A 98 -3.15 6.17 -18.38
CA ASP A 98 -4.13 6.38 -17.33
C ASP A 98 -5.38 7.03 -17.94
N ALA A 99 -6.34 6.20 -18.33
CA ALA A 99 -7.50 6.63 -19.11
C ALA A 99 -8.78 5.95 -18.62
N ARG A 100 -9.91 6.67 -18.69
CA ARG A 100 -11.23 6.08 -18.43
C ARG A 100 -11.59 4.94 -19.41
N HIS A 101 -11.06 5.01 -20.62
CA HIS A 101 -11.34 4.08 -21.71
C HIS A 101 -10.05 3.51 -22.30
N PRO A 102 -9.30 2.68 -21.54
CA PRO A 102 -7.94 2.27 -21.93
C PRO A 102 -7.90 1.43 -23.22
N HIS A 103 -9.01 0.77 -23.58
CA HIS A 103 -9.13 0.00 -24.83
C HIS A 103 -8.97 0.87 -26.10
N GLN A 104 -9.23 2.18 -26.02
CA GLN A 104 -9.06 3.10 -27.17
C GLN A 104 -7.58 3.28 -27.55
N TYR A 105 -6.66 2.91 -26.65
CA TYR A 105 -5.23 3.05 -26.83
C TYR A 105 -4.54 1.74 -27.23
N ALA A 106 -5.31 0.66 -27.47
CA ALA A 106 -4.76 -0.67 -27.72
C ALA A 106 -3.86 -0.74 -28.96
N GLY A 107 -4.13 0.07 -29.99
CA GLY A 107 -3.30 0.17 -31.19
C GLY A 107 -1.86 0.65 -30.91
N LEU A 108 -1.64 1.41 -29.83
CA LEU A 108 -0.32 1.90 -29.41
C LEU A 108 0.51 0.82 -28.70
N ARG A 109 -0.11 -0.29 -28.28
CA ARG A 109 0.51 -1.34 -27.44
C ARG A 109 1.26 -0.77 -26.22
N PRO A 110 0.57 -0.10 -25.28
CA PRO A 110 1.22 0.55 -24.15
C PRO A 110 2.10 -0.41 -23.34
N THR A 111 3.20 0.09 -22.77
CA THR A 111 3.97 -0.67 -21.77
C THR A 111 3.06 -1.07 -20.61
N ALA A 112 2.23 -0.14 -20.15
CA ALA A 112 1.23 -0.43 -19.14
C ALA A 112 -0.02 0.45 -19.25
N VAL A 113 -1.13 -0.04 -18.67
CA VAL A 113 -2.32 0.76 -18.40
C VAL A 113 -2.72 0.67 -16.94
N THR A 114 -3.27 1.76 -16.37
CA THR A 114 -3.54 1.88 -14.93
C THR A 114 -5.02 2.10 -14.57
N PRO A 115 -5.98 1.31 -15.09
CA PRO A 115 -7.39 1.56 -14.80
C PRO A 115 -7.68 1.40 -13.31
N ASN A 116 -8.64 2.16 -12.78
CA ASN A 116 -9.23 1.82 -11.49
C ASN A 116 -10.18 0.61 -11.60
N TYR A 117 -10.61 0.09 -10.45
CA TYR A 117 -11.56 -1.03 -10.40
C TYR A 117 -12.79 -0.82 -11.28
N ALA A 118 -13.43 0.36 -11.22
CA ALA A 118 -14.64 0.64 -11.97
C ALA A 118 -14.37 0.62 -13.49
N GLU A 119 -13.27 1.22 -13.93
CA GLU A 119 -12.84 1.21 -15.33
C GLU A 119 -12.51 -0.21 -15.81
N ALA A 120 -11.83 -1.01 -14.99
CA ALA A 120 -11.48 -2.39 -15.31
C ALA A 120 -12.74 -3.28 -15.47
N VAL A 121 -13.70 -3.20 -14.54
CA VAL A 121 -14.94 -3.99 -14.65
C VAL A 121 -15.81 -3.52 -15.81
N THR A 122 -15.88 -2.21 -16.07
CA THR A 122 -16.56 -1.67 -17.25
C THR A 122 -15.91 -2.18 -18.55
N ALA A 123 -14.57 -2.15 -18.63
CA ALA A 123 -13.85 -2.66 -19.80
C ALA A 123 -14.10 -4.16 -20.03
N LEU A 124 -14.35 -4.94 -18.97
CA LEU A 124 -14.67 -6.37 -19.03
C LEU A 124 -16.16 -6.67 -19.25
N GLY A 125 -17.04 -5.66 -19.18
CA GLY A 125 -18.50 -5.86 -19.21
C GLY A 125 -19.05 -6.54 -17.95
N LEU A 126 -18.39 -6.35 -16.81
CA LEU A 126 -18.77 -6.91 -15.51
C LEU A 126 -19.49 -5.87 -14.65
N THR A 127 -20.32 -6.36 -13.72
CA THR A 127 -20.95 -5.52 -12.70
C THR A 127 -19.97 -5.21 -11.58
N ALA A 128 -19.86 -3.94 -11.19
CA ALA A 128 -19.07 -3.52 -10.04
C ALA A 128 -19.65 -4.09 -8.73
N LEU A 129 -18.75 -4.48 -7.82
CA LEU A 129 -19.10 -4.99 -6.49
C LEU A 129 -18.66 -3.99 -5.42
N ASP A 130 -19.33 -4.01 -4.27
CA ASP A 130 -18.99 -3.11 -3.15
C ASP A 130 -17.95 -3.71 -2.21
N ASP A 131 -18.03 -5.02 -1.95
CA ASP A 131 -17.14 -5.71 -1.02
C ASP A 131 -15.72 -5.88 -1.59
N GLY A 132 -14.73 -5.42 -0.83
CA GLY A 132 -13.34 -5.41 -1.27
C GLY A 132 -12.73 -6.79 -1.53
N ALA A 133 -13.08 -7.80 -0.73
CA ALA A 133 -12.58 -9.16 -0.94
C ALA A 133 -13.17 -9.75 -2.22
N GLN A 134 -14.44 -9.50 -2.49
CA GLN A 134 -15.10 -9.89 -3.73
C GLN A 134 -14.53 -9.17 -4.96
N ARG A 135 -14.11 -7.89 -4.84
CA ARG A 135 -13.42 -7.18 -5.94
C ARG A 135 -12.12 -7.89 -6.35
N LEU A 136 -11.31 -8.30 -5.38
CA LEU A 136 -10.06 -9.03 -5.62
C LEU A 136 -10.33 -10.39 -6.28
N GLU A 137 -11.34 -11.11 -5.81
CA GLU A 137 -11.75 -12.39 -6.38
C GLU A 137 -12.25 -12.24 -7.82
N GLN A 138 -13.10 -11.23 -8.08
CA GLN A 138 -13.67 -10.97 -9.41
C GLN A 138 -12.58 -10.73 -10.47
N LEU A 139 -11.46 -10.11 -10.09
CA LEU A 139 -10.36 -9.80 -10.99
C LEU A 139 -9.29 -10.90 -11.09
N ARG A 140 -9.29 -11.90 -10.20
CA ARG A 140 -8.21 -12.89 -10.06
C ARG A 140 -7.79 -13.53 -11.38
N ASP A 141 -8.75 -13.91 -12.21
CA ASP A 141 -8.50 -14.63 -13.47
C ASP A 141 -8.76 -13.76 -14.71
N LYS A 142 -8.83 -12.42 -14.56
CA LYS A 142 -9.17 -11.48 -15.64
C LYS A 142 -7.97 -10.88 -16.36
N GLY A 143 -6.76 -11.25 -15.96
CA GLY A 143 -5.51 -10.78 -16.58
C GLY A 143 -5.49 -10.93 -18.11
N PRO A 144 -5.76 -12.13 -18.69
CA PRO A 144 -5.76 -12.31 -20.13
C PRO A 144 -6.76 -11.43 -20.88
N ASP A 145 -7.98 -11.27 -20.34
CA ASP A 145 -9.03 -10.43 -20.94
C ASP A 145 -8.64 -8.94 -20.91
N LEU A 146 -8.08 -8.47 -19.80
CA LEU A 146 -7.63 -7.09 -19.64
C LEU A 146 -6.45 -6.76 -20.56
N LEU A 147 -5.45 -7.65 -20.62
CA LEU A 147 -4.29 -7.51 -21.51
C LEU A 147 -4.75 -7.51 -22.98
N GLY A 148 -5.63 -8.44 -23.35
CA GLY A 148 -6.15 -8.55 -24.72
C GLY A 148 -6.95 -7.32 -25.18
N ARG A 149 -7.78 -6.75 -24.29
CA ARG A 149 -8.60 -5.56 -24.60
C ARG A 149 -7.80 -4.26 -24.68
N THR A 150 -6.68 -4.19 -23.97
CA THR A 150 -5.86 -2.96 -23.84
C THR A 150 -4.60 -3.01 -24.69
N GLY A 151 -4.22 -4.17 -25.22
CA GLY A 151 -3.00 -4.36 -26.00
C GLY A 151 -1.71 -4.14 -25.19
N ALA A 152 -1.81 -3.98 -23.87
CA ALA A 152 -0.71 -3.55 -23.03
C ALA A 152 0.22 -4.70 -22.63
N GLY A 153 1.49 -4.38 -22.38
CA GLY A 153 2.45 -5.33 -21.80
C GLY A 153 2.14 -5.68 -20.34
N CYS A 154 1.49 -4.77 -19.62
CA CYS A 154 1.06 -4.96 -18.24
C CYS A 154 -0.24 -4.17 -17.97
N VAL A 155 -1.14 -4.71 -17.16
CA VAL A 155 -2.32 -3.98 -16.65
C VAL A 155 -2.22 -3.87 -15.13
N VAL A 156 -2.33 -2.65 -14.61
CA VAL A 156 -2.31 -2.39 -13.16
C VAL A 156 -3.64 -1.83 -12.71
N VAL A 157 -4.48 -2.68 -12.13
CA VAL A 157 -5.80 -2.27 -11.64
C VAL A 157 -5.68 -1.67 -10.25
N THR A 158 -5.97 -0.37 -10.10
CA THR A 158 -5.97 0.30 -8.79
C THR A 158 -7.28 0.04 -8.04
N LEU A 159 -7.17 -0.32 -6.75
CA LEU A 159 -8.26 -0.85 -5.92
C LEU A 159 -8.48 -0.01 -4.66
N ALA A 160 -8.19 1.30 -4.73
CA ALA A 160 -8.26 2.23 -3.61
C ALA A 160 -7.50 1.71 -2.37
N SER A 161 -8.16 1.59 -1.22
CA SER A 161 -7.56 1.15 0.04
C SER A 161 -7.07 -0.30 0.04
N LEU A 162 -7.40 -1.09 -0.99
CA LEU A 162 -6.88 -2.45 -1.16
C LEU A 162 -5.51 -2.46 -1.86
N GLY A 163 -5.02 -1.34 -2.39
CA GLY A 163 -3.78 -1.26 -3.16
C GLY A 163 -4.01 -1.44 -4.66
N ALA A 164 -3.21 -2.28 -5.32
CA ALA A 164 -3.27 -2.49 -6.77
C ALA A 164 -2.97 -3.93 -7.17
N MET A 165 -3.63 -4.42 -8.22
CA MET A 165 -3.37 -5.73 -8.83
C MET A 165 -2.68 -5.58 -10.18
N VAL A 166 -1.57 -6.30 -10.36
CA VAL A 166 -0.73 -6.30 -11.55
C VAL A 166 -0.99 -7.57 -12.34
N PHE A 167 -1.21 -7.43 -13.63
CA PHE A 167 -1.40 -8.52 -14.58
C PHE A 167 -0.35 -8.43 -15.68
N GLU A 168 0.46 -9.47 -15.80
CA GLU A 168 1.48 -9.62 -16.84
C GLU A 168 1.22 -10.91 -17.64
N PRO A 169 1.60 -10.97 -18.93
CA PRO A 169 1.49 -12.18 -19.74
C PRO A 169 2.18 -13.38 -19.07
N ASN A 170 1.48 -14.52 -19.03
CA ASN A 170 2.00 -15.79 -18.50
C ASN A 170 2.50 -15.75 -17.05
N ARG A 171 2.08 -14.76 -16.25
CA ARG A 171 2.39 -14.66 -14.82
C ARG A 171 1.11 -14.67 -13.99
N ARG A 172 1.23 -15.13 -12.74
CA ARG A 172 0.14 -15.00 -11.77
C ARG A 172 -0.03 -13.53 -11.40
N PRO A 173 -1.26 -13.06 -11.14
CA PRO A 173 -1.49 -11.70 -10.69
C PRO A 173 -0.70 -11.39 -9.41
N TYR A 174 -0.07 -10.23 -9.37
CA TYR A 174 0.59 -9.72 -8.18
C TYR A 174 -0.30 -8.69 -7.49
N HIS A 175 -0.46 -8.76 -6.18
CA HIS A 175 -1.27 -7.82 -5.40
C HIS A 175 -0.37 -7.00 -4.48
N SER A 176 -0.14 -5.73 -4.86
CA SER A 176 0.45 -4.73 -3.97
C SER A 176 -0.62 -4.27 -2.98
N ARG A 177 -0.31 -4.31 -1.69
CA ARG A 177 -1.24 -3.92 -0.63
C ARG A 177 -0.96 -2.49 -0.19
N ALA A 178 -1.98 -1.65 -0.25
CA ALA A 178 -1.90 -0.35 0.41
C ALA A 178 -1.81 -0.54 1.94
N PRO A 179 -0.98 0.25 2.64
CA PRO A 179 -0.97 0.28 4.11
C PRO A 179 -2.37 0.56 4.66
N GLN A 180 -2.78 -0.19 5.70
CA GLN A 180 -4.11 -0.01 6.28
C GLN A 180 -4.25 1.35 6.96
N ARG A 181 -5.29 2.10 6.56
CA ARG A 181 -5.74 3.39 7.12
C ARG A 181 -4.68 4.48 7.14
N VAL A 182 -4.61 5.23 6.04
CA VAL A 182 -4.04 6.59 6.06
C VAL A 182 -5.20 7.59 6.14
N PRO A 183 -5.30 8.41 7.20
CA PRO A 183 -6.27 9.48 7.25
C PRO A 183 -5.94 10.53 6.18
N GLY A 184 -6.95 10.93 5.40
CA GLY A 184 -6.79 11.96 4.37
C GLY A 184 -7.73 11.77 3.18
N GLU A 185 -7.66 12.71 2.23
CA GLU A 185 -8.47 12.68 1.00
C GLU A 185 -7.73 11.93 -0.11
N SER A 186 -8.45 11.14 -0.91
CA SER A 186 -7.87 10.37 -2.03
C SER A 186 -7.61 11.18 -3.31
N ILE A 187 -7.63 12.52 -3.21
CA ILE A 187 -7.56 13.41 -4.37
C ILE A 187 -6.12 13.44 -4.91
N GLY A 188 -5.95 13.11 -6.20
CA GLY A 188 -4.63 13.08 -6.84
C GLY A 188 -3.79 11.85 -6.50
N ALA A 189 -4.32 10.90 -5.71
CA ALA A 189 -3.61 9.66 -5.41
C ALA A 189 -3.36 8.80 -6.67
N GLY A 190 -4.30 8.83 -7.63
CA GLY A 190 -4.13 8.21 -8.95
C GLY A 190 -3.02 8.88 -9.77
N ASP A 191 -3.00 10.21 -9.82
CA ASP A 191 -1.95 10.95 -10.54
C ASP A 191 -0.56 10.69 -9.92
N ALA A 192 -0.47 10.68 -8.59
CA ALA A 192 0.76 10.34 -7.87
C ALA A 192 1.19 8.89 -8.10
N PHE A 193 0.23 7.96 -8.18
CA PHE A 193 0.48 6.57 -8.55
C PHE A 193 1.08 6.49 -9.95
N ALA A 194 0.39 7.06 -10.96
CA ALA A 194 0.81 7.00 -12.36
C ALA A 194 2.20 7.64 -12.56
N ALA A 195 2.45 8.81 -11.97
CA ALA A 195 3.74 9.48 -12.07
C ALA A 195 4.89 8.65 -11.48
N ALA A 196 4.73 8.10 -10.28
CA ALA A 196 5.74 7.25 -9.66
C ALA A 196 5.94 5.92 -10.40
N PHE A 197 4.85 5.36 -10.93
CA PHE A 197 4.89 4.13 -11.71
C PHE A 197 5.68 4.31 -13.02
N VAL A 198 5.40 5.38 -13.77
CA VAL A 198 6.13 5.74 -15.00
C VAL A 198 7.61 5.92 -14.71
N LEU A 199 7.95 6.69 -13.66
CA LEU A 199 9.36 6.92 -13.28
C LEU A 199 10.08 5.61 -12.93
N ALA A 200 9.43 4.70 -12.21
CA ALA A 200 10.00 3.40 -11.87
C ALA A 200 10.25 2.52 -13.10
N LEU A 201 9.25 2.40 -13.99
CA LEU A 201 9.39 1.65 -15.24
C LEU A 201 10.48 2.25 -16.14
N ALA A 202 10.51 3.57 -16.30
CA ALA A 202 11.53 4.28 -17.08
C ALA A 202 12.95 4.10 -16.49
N SER A 203 13.04 3.83 -15.18
CA SER A 203 14.29 3.48 -14.50
C SER A 203 14.65 1.98 -14.60
N GLY A 204 13.87 1.18 -15.33
CA GLY A 204 14.10 -0.26 -15.52
C GLY A 204 13.56 -1.17 -14.43
N ALA A 205 12.66 -0.69 -13.56
CA ALA A 205 12.04 -1.55 -12.55
C ALA A 205 11.00 -2.50 -13.16
N ASP A 206 10.91 -3.72 -12.63
CA ASP A 206 9.84 -4.66 -12.98
C ASP A 206 8.46 -4.13 -12.55
N PRO A 207 7.36 -4.45 -13.27
CA PRO A 207 6.04 -3.92 -12.96
C PRO A 207 5.54 -4.13 -11.52
N PRO A 208 5.79 -5.27 -10.84
CA PRO A 208 5.46 -5.42 -9.42
C PRO A 208 6.21 -4.42 -8.52
N VAL A 209 7.50 -4.20 -8.76
CA VAL A 209 8.33 -3.26 -7.98
C VAL A 209 7.90 -1.82 -8.23
N ALA A 210 7.65 -1.47 -9.50
CA ALA A 210 7.11 -0.17 -9.87
C ALA A 210 5.75 0.08 -9.19
N THR A 211 4.91 -0.96 -9.10
CA THR A 211 3.60 -0.89 -8.44
C THR A 211 3.71 -0.67 -6.93
N GLU A 212 4.68 -1.29 -6.25
CA GLU A 212 4.94 -1.02 -4.84
C GLU A 212 5.32 0.46 -4.62
N LEU A 213 6.24 0.99 -5.44
CA LEU A 213 6.65 2.40 -5.34
C LEU A 213 5.48 3.35 -5.59
N ALA A 214 4.69 3.07 -6.63
CA ALA A 214 3.50 3.82 -6.97
C ALA A 214 2.43 3.78 -5.88
N THR A 215 2.26 2.61 -5.22
CA THR A 215 1.35 2.45 -4.08
C THR A 215 1.81 3.29 -2.90
N GLN A 216 3.11 3.36 -2.61
CA GLN A 216 3.64 4.23 -1.56
C GLN A 216 3.49 5.72 -1.91
N ALA A 217 3.73 6.11 -3.16
CA ALA A 217 3.52 7.49 -3.61
C ALA A 217 2.06 7.91 -3.47
N ALA A 218 1.12 7.09 -3.96
CA ALA A 218 -0.31 7.31 -3.79
C ALA A 218 -0.69 7.45 -2.31
N THR A 219 -0.14 6.58 -1.47
CA THR A 219 -0.42 6.60 -0.03
C THR A 219 0.14 7.86 0.66
N THR A 220 1.34 8.32 0.27
CA THR A 220 1.90 9.60 0.73
C THR A 220 1.04 10.77 0.31
N ALA A 221 0.53 10.75 -0.94
CA ALA A 221 -0.37 11.78 -1.43
C ALA A 221 -1.66 11.86 -0.60
N VAL A 222 -2.25 10.71 -0.24
CA VAL A 222 -3.44 10.67 0.65
C VAL A 222 -3.12 11.26 2.03
N ALA A 223 -1.96 10.95 2.60
CA ALA A 223 -1.58 11.40 3.95
C ALA A 223 -1.44 12.92 4.09
N ALA A 224 -1.13 13.63 3.00
CA ALA A 224 -0.82 15.06 3.03
C ALA A 224 -2.02 15.96 3.39
N SER A 225 -3.22 15.39 3.58
CA SER A 225 -4.41 16.01 4.20
C SER A 225 -4.97 17.28 3.55
N ALA A 226 -4.40 17.78 2.45
CA ALA A 226 -4.87 18.99 1.77
C ALA A 226 -4.71 18.92 0.24
N GLY A 227 -5.83 18.70 -0.47
CA GLY A 227 -5.92 18.86 -1.93
C GLY A 227 -5.08 17.87 -2.75
N THR A 228 -4.78 18.24 -4.00
CA THR A 228 -3.87 17.48 -4.87
C THR A 228 -2.44 17.61 -4.33
N ALA A 229 -1.99 16.61 -3.58
CA ALA A 229 -0.69 16.62 -2.94
C ALA A 229 0.45 16.34 -3.94
N VAL A 230 1.52 17.11 -3.85
CA VAL A 230 2.79 16.81 -4.54
C VAL A 230 3.61 15.91 -3.63
N VAL A 231 4.00 14.74 -4.14
CA VAL A 231 4.86 13.80 -3.41
C VAL A 231 6.31 14.08 -3.78
N ASP A 232 7.06 14.69 -2.86
CA ASP A 232 8.48 14.89 -3.07
C ASP A 232 9.30 13.62 -2.81
N ARG A 233 10.54 13.60 -3.33
CA ARG A 233 11.46 12.47 -3.17
C ARG A 233 11.74 12.14 -1.70
N ALA A 234 11.88 13.14 -0.84
CA ALA A 234 12.26 12.92 0.55
C ALA A 234 11.13 12.21 1.31
N SER A 235 9.88 12.63 1.10
CA SER A 235 8.66 12.05 1.65
C SER A 235 8.44 10.63 1.13
N LEU A 236 8.66 10.41 -0.18
CA LEU A 236 8.58 9.07 -0.76
C LEU A 236 9.67 8.15 -0.21
N MET A 237 10.92 8.59 -0.13
CA MET A 237 12.03 7.81 0.44
C MET A 237 11.80 7.53 1.93
N ALA A 238 11.35 8.51 2.71
CA ALA A 238 11.03 8.31 4.12
C ALA A 238 9.95 7.23 4.30
N ARG A 239 8.99 7.16 3.39
CA ARG A 239 7.95 6.12 3.38
C ARG A 239 8.43 4.78 2.83
N TRP A 240 9.23 4.79 1.78
CA TRP A 240 9.87 3.58 1.23
C TRP A 240 10.77 2.90 2.27
N HIS A 241 11.45 3.72 3.06
CA HIS A 241 12.27 3.33 4.20
C HIS A 241 11.48 3.30 5.51
N GLN A 242 10.15 3.49 5.51
CA GLN A 242 9.39 3.26 6.74
C GLN A 242 9.69 1.83 7.18
N PRO A 243 10.17 1.66 8.43
CA PRO A 243 10.77 0.42 8.83
C PRO A 243 9.75 -0.69 8.62
N SER A 244 10.25 -1.79 8.05
CA SER A 244 9.61 -3.08 8.19
C SER A 244 9.06 -3.18 9.61
N LYS A 245 7.89 -3.80 9.79
CA LYS A 245 7.41 -4.15 11.13
C LYS A 245 8.50 -4.90 11.92
N LEU A 246 9.46 -5.51 11.24
CA LEU A 246 10.70 -6.02 11.82
C LEU A 246 11.62 -4.90 12.33
N LEU A 247 11.71 -4.76 13.65
CA LEU A 247 12.59 -3.80 14.32
C LEU A 247 13.88 -4.51 14.77
N THR A 248 15.02 -3.84 14.63
CA THR A 248 16.25 -4.27 15.32
C THR A 248 16.23 -3.80 16.78
N PRO A 249 17.09 -4.37 17.65
CA PRO A 249 17.26 -3.85 19.01
C PRO A 249 17.62 -2.36 19.07
N ASP A 250 18.26 -1.81 18.05
CA ASP A 250 18.65 -0.39 17.98
C ASP A 250 17.47 0.49 17.55
N ASP A 251 16.67 0.02 16.59
CA ASP A 251 15.49 0.76 16.07
C ASP A 251 14.36 0.88 17.11
N LEU A 252 14.29 -0.06 18.06
CA LEU A 252 13.22 -0.14 19.05
C LEU A 252 13.01 1.18 19.80
N GLY A 253 14.10 1.85 20.20
CA GLY A 253 14.00 3.12 20.94
C GLY A 253 13.39 4.24 20.10
N GLN A 254 13.79 4.32 18.83
CA GLN A 254 13.28 5.32 17.89
C GLN A 254 11.81 5.08 17.57
N TRP A 255 11.43 3.81 17.36
CA TRP A 255 10.04 3.41 17.11
C TRP A 255 9.15 3.79 18.29
N VAL A 256 9.54 3.43 19.53
CA VAL A 256 8.78 3.78 20.74
C VAL A 256 8.66 5.30 20.89
N ALA A 257 9.74 6.06 20.68
CA ALA A 257 9.72 7.51 20.77
C ALA A 257 8.81 8.15 19.71
N ALA A 258 8.81 7.65 18.47
CA ALA A 258 7.96 8.13 17.40
C ALA A 258 6.48 7.84 17.68
N THR A 259 6.17 6.62 18.10
CA THR A 259 4.80 6.20 18.45
C THR A 259 4.22 7.02 19.61
N ARG A 260 5.03 7.31 20.64
CA ARG A 260 4.61 8.19 21.74
C ARG A 260 4.39 9.63 21.29
N ARG A 261 5.25 10.17 20.43
CA ARG A 261 5.05 11.51 19.84
C ARG A 261 3.76 11.61 19.04
N ALA A 262 3.32 10.50 18.42
CA ALA A 262 2.04 10.41 17.72
C ALA A 262 0.83 10.25 18.67
N GLY A 263 1.03 10.18 19.99
CA GLY A 263 -0.04 10.03 20.98
C GLY A 263 -0.68 8.64 21.00
N CYS A 264 -0.04 7.63 20.40
CA CYS A 264 -0.57 6.27 20.34
C CYS A 264 -0.30 5.49 21.63
N ARG A 265 -1.30 4.74 22.11
CA ARG A 265 -1.18 3.78 23.20
C ARG A 265 -0.49 2.51 22.71
N ILE A 266 0.57 2.11 23.39
CA ILE A 266 1.42 0.97 23.04
C ILE A 266 0.97 -0.26 23.82
N VAL A 267 0.45 -1.25 23.10
CA VAL A 267 0.25 -2.61 23.63
C VAL A 267 1.51 -3.43 23.37
N PHE A 268 1.98 -4.14 24.38
CA PHE A 268 3.15 -4.99 24.30
C PHE A 268 2.85 -6.43 24.69
N THR A 269 3.42 -7.37 23.96
CA THR A 269 3.38 -8.80 24.32
C THR A 269 4.69 -9.48 23.94
N ASN A 270 4.94 -10.64 24.53
CA ASN A 270 6.09 -11.47 24.17
C ASN A 270 5.77 -12.96 24.24
N GLY A 271 6.54 -13.74 23.48
CA GLY A 271 6.44 -15.19 23.51
C GLY A 271 7.35 -15.89 22.50
N CYS A 272 7.28 -17.22 22.48
CA CYS A 272 8.08 -18.02 21.56
C CYS A 272 7.53 -18.02 20.13
N PHE A 273 6.20 -18.01 19.94
CA PHE A 273 5.54 -18.01 18.62
C PHE A 273 6.12 -19.03 17.63
N ASP A 274 6.29 -20.26 18.08
CA ASP A 274 7.09 -21.25 17.35
C ASP A 274 6.39 -21.79 16.08
N LEU A 275 5.28 -22.51 16.23
CA LEU A 275 4.35 -22.73 15.12
C LEU A 275 3.13 -21.86 15.35
N LEU A 276 2.91 -20.92 14.45
CA LEU A 276 1.71 -20.10 14.47
C LEU A 276 0.49 -20.95 14.14
N HIS A 277 -0.61 -20.63 14.81
CA HIS A 277 -1.91 -21.28 14.65
C HIS A 277 -2.99 -20.24 14.98
N GLU A 278 -4.26 -20.59 14.75
CA GLU A 278 -5.40 -19.68 14.94
C GLU A 278 -5.41 -19.01 16.33
N GLY A 279 -5.12 -19.74 17.40
CA GLY A 279 -5.03 -19.18 18.75
C GLY A 279 -4.06 -18.00 18.88
N HIS A 280 -2.89 -18.04 18.22
CA HIS A 280 -1.97 -16.89 18.21
C HIS A 280 -2.56 -15.70 17.45
N VAL A 281 -3.21 -15.93 16.31
CA VAL A 281 -3.80 -14.87 15.49
C VAL A 281 -4.95 -14.19 16.24
N THR A 282 -5.83 -14.97 16.87
CA THR A 282 -6.92 -14.46 17.71
C THR A 282 -6.38 -13.67 18.90
N PHE A 283 -5.40 -14.21 19.63
CA PHE A 283 -4.77 -13.53 20.75
C PHE A 283 -4.14 -12.18 20.35
N LEU A 284 -3.32 -12.17 19.29
CA LEU A 284 -2.68 -10.93 18.82
C LEU A 284 -3.69 -9.90 18.33
N SER A 285 -4.79 -10.36 17.70
CA SER A 285 -5.87 -9.47 17.27
C SER A 285 -6.63 -8.85 18.45
N GLN A 286 -6.89 -9.64 19.50
CA GLN A 286 -7.48 -9.13 20.74
C GLN A 286 -6.53 -8.17 21.46
N ALA A 287 -5.23 -8.48 21.53
CA ALA A 287 -4.23 -7.61 22.13
C ALA A 287 -4.17 -6.26 21.39
N ARG A 288 -4.13 -6.30 20.06
CA ARG A 288 -4.13 -5.09 19.21
C ARG A 288 -5.35 -4.20 19.44
N ALA A 289 -6.49 -4.76 19.82
CA ALA A 289 -7.72 -3.99 20.06
C ALA A 289 -7.68 -3.17 21.38
N LEU A 290 -6.70 -3.38 22.24
CA LEU A 290 -6.57 -2.68 23.53
C LEU A 290 -5.90 -1.30 23.42
N GLY A 291 -5.27 -1.00 22.29
CA GLY A 291 -4.57 0.27 22.05
C GLY A 291 -4.33 0.54 20.58
N GLU A 292 -3.63 1.63 20.26
CA GLU A 292 -3.44 2.08 18.87
C GLU A 292 -2.34 1.32 18.13
N VAL A 293 -1.40 0.67 18.83
CA VAL A 293 -0.37 -0.17 18.22
C VAL A 293 -0.06 -1.42 19.04
N LEU A 294 0.36 -2.50 18.37
CA LEU A 294 0.88 -3.71 19.00
C LEU A 294 2.35 -3.97 18.65
N LEU A 295 3.17 -4.03 19.69
CA LEU A 295 4.58 -4.40 19.64
C LEU A 295 4.80 -5.81 20.20
N VAL A 296 5.43 -6.69 19.43
CA VAL A 296 5.62 -8.11 19.76
C VAL A 296 7.11 -8.43 19.92
N ALA A 297 7.52 -8.89 21.10
CA ALA A 297 8.87 -9.39 21.34
C ALA A 297 8.93 -10.93 21.22
N VAL A 298 9.89 -11.44 20.47
CA VAL A 298 10.01 -12.86 20.14
C VAL A 298 11.30 -13.44 20.74
N ASN A 299 11.18 -14.46 21.58
CA ASN A 299 12.36 -15.12 22.17
C ASN A 299 13.26 -15.71 21.09
N ASP A 300 14.58 -15.58 21.21
CA ASP A 300 15.54 -16.24 20.31
C ASP A 300 15.58 -17.78 20.47
N ASP A 301 16.29 -18.45 19.59
CA ASP A 301 16.30 -19.92 19.54
C ASP A 301 16.98 -20.56 20.76
N ALA A 302 17.94 -19.86 21.39
CA ALA A 302 18.58 -20.32 22.62
C ALA A 302 17.63 -20.21 23.83
N SER A 303 16.90 -19.10 23.95
CA SER A 303 15.91 -18.89 25.00
C SER A 303 14.75 -19.87 24.89
N VAL A 304 14.28 -20.15 23.66
CA VAL A 304 13.21 -21.14 23.45
C VAL A 304 13.69 -22.55 23.82
N ARG A 305 14.93 -22.94 23.48
CA ARG A 305 15.53 -24.21 23.92
C ARG A 305 15.58 -24.34 25.43
N ALA A 306 15.98 -23.27 26.12
CA ALA A 306 16.04 -23.25 27.58
C ALA A 306 14.65 -23.37 28.23
N LEU A 307 13.61 -22.78 27.61
CA LEU A 307 12.24 -22.80 28.13
C LEU A 307 11.47 -24.09 27.81
N LYS A 308 11.69 -24.67 26.63
CA LYS A 308 10.85 -25.75 26.07
C LYS A 308 11.61 -27.05 25.75
N GLY A 309 12.93 -27.07 25.96
CA GLY A 309 13.79 -28.22 25.71
C GLY A 309 14.51 -28.20 24.35
N ALA A 310 15.47 -29.11 24.19
CA ALA A 310 16.43 -29.10 23.08
C ALA A 310 15.82 -29.25 21.66
N GLN A 311 14.61 -29.80 21.54
CA GLN A 311 13.93 -30.01 20.26
C GLN A 311 13.09 -28.80 19.80
N ARG A 312 13.21 -27.66 20.48
CA ARG A 312 12.43 -26.44 20.23
C ARG A 312 13.38 -25.25 20.16
N PRO A 313 13.24 -24.29 19.24
CA PRO A 313 12.11 -24.12 18.35
C PRO A 313 12.17 -25.03 17.12
N VAL A 314 11.01 -25.23 16.48
CA VAL A 314 10.90 -25.89 15.18
C VAL A 314 11.15 -24.88 14.06
N VAL A 315 10.64 -23.65 14.22
CA VAL A 315 10.89 -22.55 13.27
C VAL A 315 11.96 -21.62 13.83
N PRO A 316 13.07 -21.39 13.10
CA PRO A 316 14.10 -20.44 13.51
C PRO A 316 13.55 -19.03 13.73
N LEU A 317 14.23 -18.23 14.56
CA LEU A 317 13.84 -16.85 14.90
C LEU A 317 13.44 -16.02 13.67
N ASP A 318 14.25 -16.02 12.62
CA ASP A 318 13.99 -15.26 11.40
C ASP A 318 12.65 -15.62 10.75
N GLY A 319 12.30 -16.91 10.72
CA GLY A 319 11.02 -17.38 10.18
C GLY A 319 9.85 -16.88 11.03
N ARG A 320 9.99 -16.94 12.37
CA ARG A 320 8.96 -16.50 13.31
C ARG A 320 8.71 -14.99 13.22
N LEU A 321 9.79 -14.21 13.15
CA LEU A 321 9.74 -12.76 12.96
C LEU A 321 9.04 -12.38 11.64
N ARG A 322 9.41 -13.05 10.53
CA ARG A 322 8.76 -12.82 9.21
C ARG A 322 7.27 -13.12 9.25
N MET A 323 6.86 -14.26 9.79
CA MET A 323 5.44 -14.62 9.86
C MET A 323 4.64 -13.62 10.71
N LEU A 324 5.17 -13.20 11.86
CA LEU A 324 4.51 -12.22 12.72
C LEU A 324 4.44 -10.83 12.07
N SER A 325 5.49 -10.41 11.36
CA SER A 325 5.50 -9.14 10.63
C SER A 325 4.44 -9.09 9.52
N ALA A 326 4.04 -10.24 8.97
CA ALA A 326 3.00 -10.31 7.95
C ALA A 326 1.57 -10.15 8.51
N LEU A 327 1.37 -10.29 9.83
CA LEU A 327 0.06 -10.16 10.44
C LEU A 327 -0.40 -8.70 10.49
N SER A 328 -1.63 -8.44 10.06
CA SER A 328 -2.20 -7.08 10.05
C SER A 328 -2.31 -6.47 11.44
N CYS A 329 -2.52 -7.29 12.48
CA CYS A 329 -2.64 -6.84 13.86
C CYS A 329 -1.31 -6.52 14.56
N VAL A 330 -0.16 -6.76 13.91
CA VAL A 330 1.18 -6.49 14.47
C VAL A 330 1.74 -5.23 13.82
N ASP A 331 2.14 -4.24 14.62
CA ASP A 331 2.70 -2.96 14.15
C ASP A 331 4.23 -2.89 14.32
N GLY A 332 4.79 -3.69 15.22
CA GLY A 332 6.23 -3.87 15.38
C GLY A 332 6.55 -5.25 15.96
N VAL A 333 7.66 -5.85 15.52
CA VAL A 333 8.14 -7.16 15.96
C VAL A 333 9.67 -7.19 16.03
N PHE A 334 10.24 -7.76 17.08
CA PHE A 334 11.69 -7.89 17.22
C PHE A 334 12.10 -9.13 18.03
N GLY A 335 13.32 -9.61 17.80
CA GLY A 335 13.89 -10.73 18.53
C GLY A 335 14.60 -10.29 19.81
N PHE A 336 14.60 -11.13 20.85
CA PHE A 336 15.36 -10.88 22.07
C PHE A 336 15.89 -12.18 22.72
N ALA A 337 17.05 -12.06 23.37
CA ALA A 337 17.73 -13.15 24.06
C ALA A 337 17.52 -13.04 25.58
N ALA A 338 16.39 -13.54 26.07
CA ALA A 338 16.11 -13.72 27.50
C ALA A 338 14.93 -14.67 27.68
N THR A 339 14.80 -15.25 28.88
CA THR A 339 13.65 -16.10 29.25
C THR A 339 12.45 -15.29 29.75
N THR A 340 12.66 -14.04 30.19
CA THR A 340 11.61 -13.11 30.64
C THR A 340 11.71 -11.78 29.90
N ALA A 341 10.62 -11.01 29.87
CA ALA A 341 10.58 -9.71 29.20
C ALA A 341 10.88 -8.51 30.13
N THR A 342 11.36 -8.75 31.35
CA THR A 342 11.51 -7.72 32.40
C THR A 342 12.29 -6.49 31.92
N GLU A 343 13.49 -6.67 31.35
CA GLU A 343 14.31 -5.56 30.87
C GLU A 343 13.71 -4.84 29.67
N LEU A 344 13.02 -5.59 28.79
CA LEU A 344 12.32 -5.00 27.65
C LEU A 344 11.14 -4.14 28.10
N ILE A 345 10.41 -4.56 29.13
CA ILE A 345 9.31 -3.78 29.71
C ILE A 345 9.86 -2.45 30.28
N ARG A 346 11.02 -2.46 30.94
CA ARG A 346 11.66 -1.21 31.41
C ARG A 346 12.04 -0.27 30.28
N ARG A 347 12.50 -0.83 29.15
CA ARG A 347 12.92 -0.07 27.96
C ARG A 347 11.74 0.50 27.16
N VAL A 348 10.70 -0.29 26.95
CA VAL A 348 9.52 0.07 26.15
C VAL A 348 8.53 0.91 26.98
N ARG A 349 8.38 0.59 28.27
CA ARG A 349 7.38 1.14 29.20
C ARG A 349 5.95 1.11 28.62
N PRO A 350 5.46 -0.01 28.10
CA PRO A 350 4.18 -0.05 27.39
C PRO A 350 3.03 0.41 28.28
N ASP A 351 1.96 0.90 27.67
CA ASP A 351 0.75 1.29 28.41
C ASP A 351 -0.05 0.05 28.85
N ILE A 352 -0.01 -1.00 28.02
CA ILE A 352 -0.66 -2.29 28.31
C ILE A 352 0.30 -3.44 28.02
N TYR A 353 0.35 -4.40 28.93
CA TYR A 353 1.00 -5.69 28.72
C TYR A 353 -0.04 -6.80 28.58
N ALA A 354 -0.10 -7.42 27.40
CA ALA A 354 -1.06 -8.46 27.07
C ALA A 354 -0.44 -9.87 27.19
N LYS A 355 -1.16 -10.79 27.84
CA LYS A 355 -0.78 -12.21 27.98
C LYS A 355 -1.95 -13.13 27.64
N GLY A 356 -1.64 -14.31 27.12
CA GLY A 356 -2.64 -15.36 26.85
C GLY A 356 -3.16 -16.02 28.13
N GLY A 357 -4.35 -16.62 28.04
CA GLY A 357 -5.12 -17.19 29.14
C GLY A 357 -4.44 -18.28 29.99
N ASP A 358 -3.36 -18.89 29.51
CA ASP A 358 -2.55 -19.88 30.25
C ASP A 358 -1.96 -19.32 31.57
N TYR A 359 -2.00 -18.00 31.78
CA TYR A 359 -1.47 -17.31 32.95
C TYR A 359 -2.53 -16.81 33.94
N ARG A 360 -3.82 -17.19 33.80
CA ARG A 360 -4.87 -16.75 34.75
C ARG A 360 -4.59 -17.17 36.20
N ASP A 361 -3.96 -18.34 36.39
CA ASP A 361 -3.73 -18.94 37.72
C ASP A 361 -2.25 -18.92 38.17
N SER A 362 -1.35 -18.30 37.39
CA SER A 362 0.08 -18.22 37.72
C SER A 362 0.59 -16.78 37.74
N ARG A 363 1.44 -16.46 38.73
CA ARG A 363 2.07 -15.14 38.84
C ARG A 363 3.06 -14.97 37.68
N LEU A 364 2.88 -13.92 36.88
CA LEU A 364 3.78 -13.62 35.76
C LEU A 364 5.20 -13.35 36.29
N PRO A 365 6.26 -13.87 35.63
CA PRO A 365 7.64 -13.51 35.96
C PRO A 365 7.87 -12.01 35.97
N GLU A 366 7.15 -11.27 35.12
CA GLU A 366 7.24 -9.82 34.98
C GLU A 366 6.36 -9.03 35.98
N SER A 367 5.61 -9.69 36.88
CA SER A 367 4.65 -9.01 37.77
C SER A 367 5.26 -7.87 38.60
N ALA A 368 6.51 -8.02 39.08
CA ALA A 368 7.16 -7.01 39.90
C ALA A 368 7.42 -5.71 39.11
N VAL A 369 7.96 -5.81 37.89
CA VAL A 369 8.27 -4.64 37.06
C VAL A 369 7.00 -3.98 36.51
N LEU A 370 5.96 -4.77 36.20
CA LEU A 370 4.67 -4.25 35.74
C LEU A 370 4.02 -3.38 36.83
N ALA A 371 4.05 -3.83 38.09
CA ALA A 371 3.53 -3.08 39.23
C ALA A 371 4.37 -1.82 39.52
N GLU A 372 5.70 -1.94 39.49
CA GLU A 372 6.62 -0.82 39.70
C GLU A 372 6.38 0.33 38.70
N LEU A 373 6.14 -0.03 37.43
CA LEU A 373 5.96 0.94 36.34
C LEU A 373 4.50 1.36 36.14
N GLY A 374 3.54 0.82 36.91
CA GLY A 374 2.12 1.12 36.78
C GLY A 374 1.51 0.68 35.44
N ILE A 375 2.02 -0.39 34.85
CA ILE A 375 1.58 -0.89 33.54
C ILE A 375 0.30 -1.70 33.68
N GLU A 376 -0.70 -1.42 32.83
CA GLU A 376 -1.95 -2.18 32.82
C GLU A 376 -1.71 -3.59 32.28
N VAL A 377 -2.14 -4.62 33.01
CA VAL A 377 -1.99 -6.02 32.59
C VAL A 377 -3.34 -6.57 32.11
N ARG A 378 -3.36 -7.14 30.91
CA ARG A 378 -4.56 -7.78 30.34
C ARG A 378 -4.29 -9.24 30.01
N VAL A 379 -4.99 -10.13 30.71
CA VAL A 379 -4.98 -11.57 30.41
C VAL A 379 -6.17 -11.88 29.51
N LEU A 380 -5.88 -12.23 28.27
CA LEU A 380 -6.86 -12.44 27.20
C LEU A 380 -7.20 -13.93 27.08
N ASP A 381 -8.42 -14.24 26.66
CA ASP A 381 -8.85 -15.62 26.47
C ASP A 381 -7.98 -16.30 25.40
N TYR A 382 -7.32 -17.39 25.81
CA TYR A 382 -6.59 -18.26 24.90
C TYR A 382 -7.51 -19.40 24.50
N LEU A 383 -7.69 -19.61 23.19
CA LEU A 383 -8.41 -20.78 22.67
C LEU A 383 -7.50 -22.01 22.83
N PRO A 384 -7.77 -22.94 23.77
CA PRO A 384 -6.82 -23.99 24.14
C PRO A 384 -6.66 -25.08 23.08
N GLU A 385 -7.57 -25.16 22.12
CA GLU A 385 -7.74 -26.37 21.30
C GLU A 385 -6.59 -26.66 20.32
N ARG A 386 -5.60 -25.77 20.15
CA ARG A 386 -4.52 -25.96 19.17
C ARG A 386 -3.18 -25.35 19.61
N SER A 387 -2.64 -25.72 20.78
CA SER A 387 -1.27 -25.31 21.13
C SER A 387 -0.24 -25.93 20.17
N THR A 388 0.89 -25.25 19.93
CA THR A 388 1.98 -25.81 19.10
C THR A 388 2.42 -27.19 19.58
N THR A 389 2.43 -27.42 20.90
CA THR A 389 2.77 -28.72 21.51
C THR A 389 1.74 -29.78 21.12
N SER A 390 0.45 -29.48 21.23
CA SER A 390 -0.64 -30.39 20.83
C SER A 390 -0.59 -30.77 19.35
N ILE A 391 -0.27 -29.82 18.47
CA ILE A 391 -0.11 -30.08 17.03
C ILE A 391 1.03 -31.07 16.79
N ILE A 392 2.18 -30.87 17.45
CA ILE A 392 3.36 -31.73 17.29
C ILE A 392 3.14 -33.12 17.88
N ASP A 393 2.55 -33.21 19.07
CA ASP A 393 2.25 -34.49 19.71
C ASP A 393 1.28 -35.31 18.84
N ARG A 394 0.32 -34.64 18.19
CA ARG A 394 -0.61 -35.28 17.26
C ARG A 394 0.06 -35.73 15.95
N VAL A 395 1.04 -34.97 15.45
CA VAL A 395 1.87 -35.41 14.29
C VAL A 395 2.75 -36.60 14.67
N ARG A 396 3.32 -36.62 15.89
CA ARG A 396 4.11 -37.75 16.40
C ARG A 396 3.28 -39.00 16.65
N ALA A 397 2.03 -38.85 17.07
CA ALA A 397 1.10 -39.97 17.27
C ALA A 397 0.55 -40.59 15.97
N LEU A 398 0.77 -39.94 14.81
CA LEU A 398 0.43 -40.46 13.49
C LEU A 398 1.57 -41.31 12.87
N GLY A 399 2.72 -41.45 13.57
CA GLY A 399 3.90 -42.18 13.14
C GLY A 399 4.14 -43.45 13.93
#